data_AF-A3ALX7-F1
#
_entry.id   AF-A3ALX7-F1
#
_cell.length_a   1.000
_cell.length_b   1.000
_cell.length_c   1.000
_cell.angle_alpha   90.00
_cell.angle_beta   90.00
_cell.angle_gamma   90.00
#
_symmetry.space_group_name_H-M   'P 1'
#
loop_
_entity.id
_entity.type
_entity.pdbx_description
1 polymer ?
#
loop_
_entity_poly.entity_id
_entity_poly.type
_entity_poly.pdbx_seq_one_letter_code
_entity_poly.pdbx_strand_id
1 'polypeptide(L)'
;MQVELLRPVAASGGGEDEEEGFVVRVLDECGETWEEADDIGDVAVLVDASGAVAASTRECPGLRPSTVYFAVDLAGETRVCAYSLAAAAKGKHKRIEVIESIPMAEGYKPPCFWFAPVYTP
;
A
#
# COMPACT_ATOMS: atom_id res chain seq x y z
N MET A 1 -7.08 -9.69 6.27
CA MET A 1 -5.80 -9.05 5.97
C MET A 1 -5.54 -7.94 6.97
N GLN A 2 -4.34 -7.88 7.55
CA GLN A 2 -3.87 -6.80 8.41
C GLN A 2 -2.60 -6.21 7.83
N VAL A 3 -2.43 -4.90 7.97
CA VAL A 3 -1.26 -4.18 7.43
C VAL A 3 -0.71 -3.26 8.50
N GLU A 4 0.59 -3.34 8.71
CA GLU A 4 1.35 -2.59 9.70
C GLU A 4 2.43 -1.76 8.99
N LEU A 5 2.49 -0.46 9.28
CA LEU A 5 3.53 0.42 8.75
C LEU A 5 4.80 0.25 9.60
N LEU A 6 5.90 -0.18 8.98
CA LEU A 6 7.18 -0.35 9.68
C LEU A 6 7.79 1.01 10.03
N ARG A 7 7.93 1.89 9.05
CA ARG A 7 8.38 3.28 9.22
C ARG A 7 7.79 4.19 8.14
N PRO A 8 7.35 5.41 8.50
CA PRO A 8 6.97 6.41 7.52
C PRO A 8 8.18 6.79 6.66
N VAL A 9 7.96 7.04 5.37
CA VAL A 9 8.93 7.71 4.49
C VAL A 9 9.06 9.16 4.95
N ALA A 10 9.82 9.40 6.01
CA ALA A 10 10.19 10.74 6.45
C ALA A 10 11.57 11.07 5.87
N ALA A 11 11.74 12.33 5.45
CA ALA A 11 12.84 12.85 4.64
C ALA A 11 14.25 12.86 5.30
N SER A 12 14.59 11.91 6.16
CA SER A 12 15.91 11.87 6.80
C SER A 12 16.62 10.55 6.51
N GLY A 13 17.64 10.63 5.66
CA GLY A 13 18.51 9.50 5.37
C GLY A 13 19.23 8.99 6.61
N GLY A 14 19.48 7.68 6.63
CA GLY A 14 20.44 7.05 7.52
C GLY A 14 20.11 5.59 7.80
N GLY A 15 20.95 4.68 7.27
CA GLY A 15 20.97 3.25 7.64
C GLY A 15 20.59 2.32 6.49
N GLU A 16 21.57 1.59 5.96
CA GLU A 16 21.42 0.55 4.92
C GLU A 16 20.74 -0.75 5.41
N ASP A 17 20.26 -0.79 6.66
CA ASP A 17 19.74 -1.98 7.35
C ASP A 17 18.33 -1.79 7.97
N GLU A 18 17.65 -0.66 7.75
CA GLU A 18 16.30 -0.42 8.31
C GLU A 18 15.24 -0.46 7.21
N GLU A 19 14.39 -1.50 7.18
CA GLU A 19 13.32 -1.66 6.17
C GLU A 19 12.27 -0.54 6.29
N GLU A 20 12.25 0.40 5.35
CA GLU A 20 11.14 1.32 5.11
C GLU A 20 9.99 0.61 4.38
N GLY A 21 8.75 0.80 4.81
CA GLY A 21 7.57 0.23 4.14
C GLY A 21 6.55 -0.42 5.07
N PHE A 22 6.00 -1.56 4.65
CA PHE A 22 4.87 -2.22 5.31
C PHE A 22 5.16 -3.71 5.57
N VAL A 23 4.69 -4.20 6.71
CA VAL A 23 4.45 -5.62 6.94
C VAL A 23 2.99 -5.89 6.68
N VAL A 24 2.75 -6.89 5.85
CA VAL A 24 1.40 -7.33 5.51
C VAL A 24 1.20 -8.71 6.07
N ARG A 25 0.12 -8.89 6.83
CA ARG A 25 -0.26 -10.18 7.39
C ARG A 25 -1.56 -10.68 6.81
N VAL A 26 -1.56 -11.95 6.42
CA VAL A 26 -2.75 -12.64 5.92
C VAL A 26 -3.15 -13.68 6.96
N LEU A 27 -4.45 -13.81 7.18
CA LEU A 27 -4.96 -14.84 8.07
C LEU A 27 -4.83 -16.17 7.33
N ASP A 28 -4.30 -17.19 8.01
CA ASP A 28 -4.17 -18.52 7.42
C ASP A 28 -5.53 -19.08 6.95
N GLU A 29 -5.48 -20.13 6.14
CA GLU A 29 -6.67 -20.78 5.59
C GLU A 29 -7.62 -21.35 6.65
N CYS A 30 -7.12 -21.65 7.85
CA CYS A 30 -7.88 -22.15 8.99
C CYS A 30 -8.54 -21.02 9.81
N GLY A 31 -8.12 -19.78 9.60
CA GLY A 31 -8.59 -18.62 10.36
C GLY A 31 -7.93 -18.45 11.73
N GLU A 32 -6.84 -19.15 12.02
CA GLU A 32 -6.31 -19.30 13.38
C GLU A 32 -5.13 -18.37 13.67
N THR A 33 -4.26 -18.16 12.69
CA THR A 33 -3.02 -17.39 12.84
C THR A 33 -2.83 -16.36 11.73
N TRP A 34 -2.13 -15.27 12.07
CA TRP A 34 -1.75 -14.21 11.13
C TRP A 34 -0.29 -14.40 10.74
N GLU A 35 -0.03 -14.62 9.46
CA GLU A 35 1.31 -14.84 8.92
C GLU A 35 1.74 -13.66 8.05
N GLU A 36 3.03 -13.30 8.11
CA GLU A 36 3.61 -12.30 7.22
C GLU A 36 3.61 -12.80 5.77
N ALA A 37 3.21 -11.93 4.85
CA ALA A 37 3.08 -12.23 3.43
C ALA A 37 3.87 -11.21 2.60
N ASP A 38 4.93 -11.70 1.96
CA ASP A 38 5.67 -10.97 0.92
C ASP A 38 4.99 -11.03 -0.45
N ASP A 39 3.96 -11.87 -0.61
CA ASP A 39 3.15 -11.96 -1.81
C ASP A 39 1.69 -12.22 -1.42
N ILE A 40 0.79 -11.39 -1.91
CA ILE A 40 -0.65 -11.44 -1.63
C ILE A 40 -1.45 -11.72 -2.91
N GLY A 41 -0.78 -12.19 -3.96
CA GLY A 41 -1.36 -12.60 -5.22
C GLY A 41 -2.01 -11.44 -5.97
N ASP A 42 -3.24 -11.66 -6.45
CA ASP A 42 -4.00 -10.67 -7.21
C ASP A 42 -4.68 -9.60 -6.36
N VAL A 43 -4.19 -9.37 -5.14
CA VAL A 43 -4.72 -8.36 -4.21
C VAL A 43 -3.80 -7.14 -4.20
N ALA A 44 -4.41 -5.96 -4.12
CA ALA A 44 -3.76 -4.72 -3.74
C ALA A 44 -4.36 -4.21 -2.42
N VAL A 45 -3.54 -3.62 -1.55
CA VAL A 45 -4.02 -2.97 -0.33
C VAL A 45 -3.96 -1.47 -0.52
N LEU A 46 -4.99 -0.76 -0.08
CA LEU A 46 -4.96 0.69 0.04
C LEU A 46 -5.02 1.06 1.51
N VAL A 47 -4.15 1.97 1.92
CA VAL A 47 -3.99 2.42 3.30
C VAL A 47 -4.25 3.92 3.36
N ASP A 48 -5.13 4.32 4.27
CA ASP A 48 -5.41 5.70 4.62
C ASP A 48 -5.37 5.90 6.15
N ALA A 49 -5.65 7.12 6.60
CA ALA A 49 -5.66 7.45 8.03
C ALA A 49 -6.71 6.69 8.85
N SER A 50 -7.73 6.12 8.22
CA SER A 50 -8.82 5.36 8.84
C SER A 50 -8.53 3.86 8.89
N GLY A 51 -7.60 3.35 8.08
CA GLY A 51 -7.18 1.96 8.10
C GLY A 51 -6.75 1.45 6.72
N ALA A 52 -6.94 0.15 6.50
CA ALA A 52 -6.54 -0.52 5.27
C ALA A 52 -7.71 -1.30 4.66
N VAL A 53 -7.74 -1.36 3.34
CA VAL A 53 -8.74 -2.08 2.55
C VAL A 53 -8.06 -2.88 1.43
N ALA A 54 -8.50 -4.11 1.24
CA ALA A 54 -8.02 -4.98 0.19
C ALA A 54 -8.94 -4.89 -1.04
N ALA A 55 -8.34 -4.83 -2.22
CA ALA A 55 -9.05 -4.82 -3.50
C ALA A 55 -8.47 -5.90 -4.43
N SER A 56 -9.34 -6.62 -5.14
CA SER A 56 -8.87 -7.54 -6.18
C SER A 56 -8.44 -6.74 -7.42
N THR A 57 -7.23 -7.00 -7.89
CA THR A 57 -6.70 -6.46 -9.15
C THR A 57 -7.41 -7.03 -10.38
N ARG A 58 -8.17 -8.12 -10.24
CA ARG A 58 -9.03 -8.62 -11.33
C ARG A 58 -10.26 -7.74 -11.53
N GLU A 59 -10.78 -7.17 -10.46
CA GLU A 59 -11.92 -6.24 -10.47
C GLU A 59 -11.47 -4.81 -10.78
N CYS A 60 -10.25 -4.46 -10.37
CA CYS A 60 -9.61 -3.17 -10.60
C CYS A 60 -8.30 -3.35 -11.38
N PRO A 61 -8.33 -3.60 -12.70
CA PRO A 61 -7.15 -3.97 -13.50
C PRO A 61 -6.06 -2.89 -13.57
N GLY A 62 -6.34 -1.66 -13.12
CA GLY A 62 -5.32 -0.64 -12.97
C GLY A 62 -4.40 -0.86 -11.75
N LEU A 63 -4.87 -1.55 -10.70
CA LEU A 63 -4.08 -1.80 -9.50
C LEU A 63 -3.01 -2.86 -9.79
N ARG A 64 -1.83 -2.68 -9.20
CA ARG A 64 -0.74 -3.65 -9.29
C ARG A 64 -0.96 -4.76 -8.27
N PRO A 65 -0.80 -6.04 -8.64
CA PRO A 65 -0.85 -7.15 -7.69
C PRO A 65 0.27 -6.99 -6.67
N SER A 66 0.06 -7.56 -5.49
CA SER A 66 1.02 -7.57 -4.39
C SER A 66 1.64 -6.21 -4.09
N THR A 67 0.77 -5.20 -4.02
CA THR A 67 1.16 -3.80 -3.82
C THR A 67 0.30 -3.13 -2.76
N VAL A 68 0.93 -2.36 -1.87
CA VAL A 68 0.29 -1.48 -0.90
C VAL A 68 0.34 -0.04 -1.43
N TYR A 69 -0.80 0.63 -1.50
CA TYR A 69 -0.91 2.03 -1.90
C TYR A 69 -1.22 2.89 -0.68
N PHE A 70 -0.53 4.02 -0.53
CA PHE A 70 -0.68 4.90 0.62
C PHE A 70 -0.37 6.36 0.26
N ALA A 71 -0.94 7.29 1.02
CA ALA A 71 -0.64 8.71 0.88
C ALA A 71 0.46 9.13 1.86
N VAL A 72 1.36 9.99 1.42
CA VAL A 72 2.36 10.66 2.27
C VAL A 72 2.38 12.15 1.98
N ASP A 73 2.46 12.96 3.03
CA ASP A 73 2.71 14.39 2.88
C ASP A 73 4.21 14.63 2.79
N LEU A 74 4.69 14.99 1.60
CA LEU A 74 6.08 15.29 1.32
C LEU A 74 6.21 16.79 1.04
N ALA A 75 6.89 17.50 1.93
CA ALA A 75 7.12 18.95 1.83
C ALA A 75 5.84 19.80 1.65
N GLY A 76 4.73 19.38 2.28
CA GLY A 76 3.44 20.08 2.21
C GLY A 76 2.58 19.70 0.99
N GLU A 77 3.03 18.75 0.17
CA GLU A 77 2.25 18.17 -0.92
C GLU A 77 1.90 16.71 -0.61
N THR A 78 0.61 16.36 -0.68
CA THR A 78 0.17 14.97 -0.57
C THR A 78 0.54 14.23 -1.85
N ARG A 79 1.33 13.16 -1.71
CA ARG A 79 1.72 12.26 -2.81
C ARG A 79 1.22 10.86 -2.54
N VAL A 80 0.89 10.15 -3.61
CA VAL A 80 0.53 8.73 -3.53
C VAL A 80 1.76 7.89 -3.78
N CYS A 81 1.98 6.89 -2.95
CA CYS A 81 3.06 5.93 -3.06
C CYS A 81 2.51 4.52 -3.27
N ALA A 82 3.26 3.70 -4.00
CA ALA A 82 3.06 2.28 -4.16
C ALA A 82 4.26 1.55 -3.55
N TYR A 83 3.98 0.60 -2.66
CA TYR A 83 4.96 -0.28 -2.05
C TYR A 83 4.73 -1.69 -2.57
N SER A 84 5.64 -2.18 -3.40
CA SER A 84 5.56 -3.55 -3.93
C SER A 84 6.08 -4.55 -2.90
N LEU A 85 5.21 -5.48 -2.49
CA LEU A 85 5.53 -6.59 -1.59
C LEU A 85 6.33 -7.67 -2.31
N ALA A 86 5.95 -7.93 -3.57
CA ALA A 86 6.59 -8.96 -4.37
C ALA A 86 8.06 -8.62 -4.63
N ALA A 87 8.97 -9.33 -3.97
CA ALA A 87 10.37 -9.45 -4.37
C ALA A 87 10.41 -10.24 -5.70
N ALA A 88 10.02 -9.59 -6.80
CA ALA A 88 9.87 -10.26 -8.09
C ALA A 88 11.23 -10.70 -8.63
N ALA A 89 11.61 -11.95 -8.32
CA ALA A 89 12.76 -12.69 -8.82
C ALA A 89 14.14 -12.08 -8.48
N LYS A 90 15.04 -12.90 -7.91
CA LYS A 90 16.49 -12.66 -7.75
C LYS A 90 16.93 -11.18 -7.80
N GLY A 91 16.79 -10.47 -6.68
CA GLY A 91 17.46 -9.17 -6.47
C GLY A 91 16.60 -7.91 -6.56
N LYS A 92 15.26 -8.01 -6.54
CA LYS A 92 14.39 -6.84 -6.34
C LYS A 92 14.00 -6.71 -4.87
N HIS A 93 14.51 -5.68 -4.21
CA HIS A 93 14.13 -5.30 -2.85
C HIS A 93 12.70 -4.74 -2.84
N LYS A 94 12.02 -4.86 -1.69
CA LYS A 94 10.79 -4.12 -1.40
C LYS A 94 11.06 -2.64 -1.69
N ARG A 95 10.24 -2.00 -2.53
CA ARG A 95 10.49 -0.64 -3.01
C ARG A 95 9.24 0.21 -2.90
N ILE A 96 9.45 1.44 -2.44
CA ILE A 96 8.45 2.51 -2.46
C ILE A 96 8.64 3.34 -3.73
N GLU A 97 7.57 3.53 -4.49
CA GLU A 97 7.51 4.36 -5.68
C GLU A 97 6.43 5.42 -5.52
N VAL A 98 6.77 6.69 -5.73
CA VAL A 98 5.76 7.74 -5.88
C VAL A 98 5.05 7.55 -7.22
N ILE A 99 3.73 7.55 -7.22
CA ILE A 99 2.88 7.42 -8.41
C ILE A 99 2.02 8.67 -8.59
N GLU A 100 1.68 8.99 -9.83
CA GLU A 100 0.88 10.18 -10.15
C GLU A 100 -0.60 10.03 -9.74
N SER A 101 -1.15 8.81 -9.86
CA SER A 101 -2.55 8.54 -9.50
C SER A 101 -2.80 7.05 -9.28
N ILE A 102 -3.72 6.72 -8.38
CA ILE A 102 -4.29 5.37 -8.30
C ILE A 102 -5.34 5.24 -9.40
N PRO A 103 -5.21 4.26 -10.31
CA PRO A 103 -6.21 4.07 -11.36
C PRO A 103 -7.54 3.66 -10.74
N MET A 104 -8.59 4.44 -11.07
CA MET A 104 -9.95 4.15 -10.68
C MET A 104 -10.51 3.03 -11.56
N ALA A 105 -11.21 2.07 -10.97
CA ALA A 105 -12.01 1.14 -11.75
C ALA A 105 -13.21 1.88 -12.36
N GLU A 106 -13.46 1.70 -13.66
CA GLU A 106 -14.63 2.28 -14.31
C GLU A 106 -15.92 1.77 -13.64
N GLY A 107 -16.78 2.70 -13.21
CA GLY A 107 -18.03 2.36 -12.51
C GLY A 107 -17.91 2.13 -11.00
N TYR A 108 -16.71 2.13 -10.43
CA TYR A 108 -16.52 2.08 -8.98
C TYR A 108 -16.64 3.49 -8.39
N LYS A 109 -17.75 3.77 -7.71
CA LYS A 109 -17.86 4.98 -6.87
C LYS A 109 -16.87 4.80 -5.72
N PRO A 110 -15.90 5.71 -5.51
CA PRO A 110 -15.01 5.60 -4.36
C PRO A 110 -15.86 5.54 -3.09
N PRO A 111 -15.51 4.72 -2.09
CA PRO A 111 -15.96 4.96 -0.73
C PRO A 111 -15.64 6.42 -0.42
N CYS A 112 -16.61 7.16 0.13
CA CYS A 112 -16.66 8.62 0.26
C CYS A 112 -15.49 9.26 1.05
N PHE A 113 -14.47 8.49 1.40
CA PHE A 113 -13.36 8.81 2.30
C PHE A 113 -12.01 8.68 1.60
N TRP A 114 -11.97 8.14 0.38
CA TRP A 114 -10.72 7.95 -0.35
C TRP A 114 -10.30 9.27 -0.99
N PHE A 115 -9.17 9.80 -0.53
CA PHE A 115 -8.51 10.99 -1.09
C PHE A 115 -9.43 12.21 -1.25
N ALA A 116 -10.30 12.48 -0.28
CA ALA A 116 -10.76 13.85 -0.13
C ALA A 116 -9.56 14.66 0.39
N PRO A 117 -8.99 15.62 -0.36
CA PRO A 117 -8.15 16.63 0.27
C PRO A 117 -9.00 17.21 1.39
N VAL A 118 -8.53 17.10 2.64
CA VAL A 118 -9.12 17.84 3.74
C VAL A 118 -8.78 19.30 3.45
N TYR A 119 -9.61 19.95 2.64
CA TYR A 119 -9.68 21.40 2.64
C TYR A 119 -10.25 21.77 4.00
N THR A 120 -9.37 22.03 4.97
CA THR A 120 -9.77 22.82 6.13
C THR A 120 -10.08 24.25 5.66
N PRO A 121 -11.17 24.86 6.16
CA PRO A 121 -11.69 26.15 5.70
C PRO A 121 -10.76 27.34 5.97
#